data_AF-X0ZAS9-F1
#
_entry.id   AF-X0ZAS9-F1
#
_cell.length_a   1.000
_cell.length_b   1.000
_cell.length_c   1.000
_cell.angle_alpha   90.00
_cell.angle_beta   90.00
_cell.angle_gamma   90.00
#
_symmetry.space_group_name_H-M   'P 1'
#
loop_
_entity.id
_entity.type
_entity.pdbx_description
1 polymer ?
#
loop_
_entity_poly.entity_id
_entity_poly.type
_entity_poly.pdbx_seq_one_letter_code
_entity_poly.pdbx_strand_id
1 'polypeptide(L)'
;METLLLKIRIAILWIFLAVAMSASMILWFMGPGAIDEIMSGTMEGLQITTGLLLFFSLFWLIPLAMAFLSITLKDVANRKVNIILGIIFTVFYIG
;
A
#
# COMPACT_ATOMS: atom_id res chain seq x y z
N MET A 1 15.52 -4.08 -23.89
CA MET A 1 14.03 -4.06 -23.83
C MET A 1 13.49 -4.89 -22.68
N GLU A 2 13.99 -6.10 -22.45
CA GLU A 2 13.48 -7.01 -21.40
C GLU A 2 13.53 -6.42 -19.98
N THR A 3 14.65 -5.79 -19.59
CA THR A 3 14.77 -5.16 -18.26
C THR A 3 13.75 -4.05 -18.03
N LEU A 4 13.48 -3.23 -19.04
CA LEU A 4 12.48 -2.17 -18.95
C LEU A 4 11.07 -2.75 -18.80
N LEU A 5 10.75 -3.82 -19.53
CA LEU A 5 9.48 -4.52 -19.40
C LEU A 5 9.28 -5.08 -17.98
N LEU A 6 10.32 -5.67 -17.39
CA LEU A 6 10.27 -6.15 -16.00
C LEU A 6 10.02 -5.01 -15.00
N LYS A 7 10.70 -3.88 -15.17
CA LYS A 7 10.48 -2.68 -14.34
C LYS A 7 9.03 -2.17 -14.43
N ILE A 8 8.48 -2.13 -15.65
CA ILE A 8 7.09 -1.72 -15.88
C ILE A 8 6.12 -2.70 -15.21
N ARG A 9 6.33 -4.01 -15.33
CA ARG A 9 5.49 -5.02 -14.66
C ARG A 9 5.48 -4.82 -13.14
N ILE A 10 6.65 -4.61 -12.54
CA ILE A 10 6.76 -4.33 -11.10
C ILE A 10 6.04 -3.02 -10.73
N ALA A 11 6.21 -1.96 -11.53
CA ALA A 11 5.51 -0.71 -11.30
C ALA A 11 3.98 -0.88 -11.33
N ILE A 12 3.48 -1.66 -12.30
CA ILE A 12 2.05 -1.99 -12.42
C ILE A 12 1.57 -2.77 -11.19
N LEU A 13 2.36 -3.70 -10.66
CA LEU A 13 1.99 -4.44 -9.45
C LEU A 13 1.85 -3.52 -8.22
N TRP A 14 2.72 -2.51 -8.09
CA TRP A 14 2.57 -1.51 -7.02
C TRP A 14 1.33 -0.63 -7.18
N ILE A 15 1.01 -0.22 -8.41
CA ILE A 15 -0.23 0.52 -8.70
C ILE A 15 -1.44 -0.36 -8.39
N PHE A 16 -1.42 -1.61 -8.83
CA PHE A 16 -2.47 -2.58 -8.56
C PHE A 16 -2.70 -2.73 -7.06
N LEU A 17 -1.63 -2.85 -6.27
CA LEU A 17 -1.71 -2.91 -4.82
C LEU A 17 -2.39 -1.66 -4.24
N ALA A 18 -1.96 -0.45 -4.63
CA ALA A 18 -2.57 0.80 -4.15
C ALA A 18 -4.07 0.91 -4.49
N VAL A 19 -4.46 0.44 -5.67
CA VAL A 19 -5.86 0.42 -6.12
C VAL A 19 -6.67 -0.62 -5.33
N ALA A 20 -6.15 -1.84 -5.18
CA ALA A 20 -6.79 -2.89 -4.41
C ALA A 20 -7.00 -2.47 -2.94
N MET A 21 -6.02 -1.78 -2.36
CA MET A 21 -6.10 -1.17 -1.03
C MET A 21 -7.26 -0.19 -0.93
N SER A 22 -7.34 0.73 -1.87
CA SER A 22 -8.41 1.74 -1.92
C SER A 22 -9.78 1.08 -2.04
N ALA A 23 -9.92 0.07 -2.89
CA ALA A 23 -11.15 -0.69 -3.03
C ALA A 23 -11.51 -1.45 -1.73
N SER A 24 -10.53 -2.08 -1.08
CA SER A 24 -10.74 -2.78 0.19
C SER A 24 -11.22 -1.84 1.30
N MET A 25 -10.67 -0.63 1.38
CA MET A 25 -11.09 0.39 2.35
C MET A 25 -12.54 0.84 2.12
N ILE A 26 -12.91 1.05 0.85
CA ILE A 26 -14.28 1.41 0.49
C ILE A 26 -15.25 0.30 0.89
N LEU A 27 -14.93 -0.96 0.58
CA LEU A 27 -15.77 -2.09 0.98
C LEU A 27 -15.89 -2.22 2.49
N TRP A 28 -14.80 -1.95 3.23
CA TRP A 28 -14.82 -1.92 4.69
C TRP A 28 -15.77 -0.84 5.24
N PHE A 29 -15.72 0.38 4.71
CA PHE A 29 -16.64 1.45 5.09
C PHE A 29 -18.12 1.11 4.83
N MET A 30 -18.40 0.26 3.84
CA MET A 30 -19.76 -0.21 3.55
C MET A 30 -20.23 -1.34 4.48
N GLY A 31 -19.35 -1.85 5.35
CA GLY A 31 -19.68 -2.83 6.36
C GLY A 31 -20.60 -2.27 7.46
N PRO A 32 -21.48 -3.10 8.04
CA PRO A 32 -22.34 -2.67 9.15
C PRO A 32 -21.53 -2.15 10.34
N GLY A 33 -21.89 -0.98 10.86
CA GLY A 33 -21.25 -0.37 12.04
C GLY A 33 -19.92 0.35 11.79
N ALA A 34 -19.29 0.20 10.61
CA ALA A 34 -17.99 0.81 10.32
C ALA A 34 -18.06 2.36 10.36
N ILE A 35 -19.09 2.95 9.78
CA ILE A 35 -19.27 4.42 9.80
C ILE A 35 -19.54 4.93 11.22
N ASP A 36 -20.36 4.24 12.00
CA ASP A 36 -20.66 4.60 13.38
C ASP A 36 -19.39 4.53 14.26
N GLU A 37 -18.56 3.51 14.04
CA GLU A 37 -17.27 3.36 14.70
C GLU A 37 -16.34 4.55 14.41
N ILE A 38 -16.20 4.93 13.14
CA ILE A 38 -15.40 6.10 12.74
C ILE A 38 -15.95 7.37 13.36
N MET A 39 -17.27 7.55 13.37
CA MET A 39 -17.92 8.71 14.00
C MET A 39 -17.70 8.76 15.51
N SER A 40 -17.55 7.61 16.17
CA SER A 40 -17.16 7.51 17.58
C SER A 40 -15.67 7.81 17.83
N GLY A 41 -14.89 8.02 16.76
CA GLY A 41 -13.46 8.29 16.82
C GLY A 41 -12.60 7.03 16.89
N THR A 42 -13.13 5.87 16.53
CA THR A 42 -12.41 4.59 16.52
C THR A 42 -12.44 3.92 15.14
N MET A 43 -11.56 2.95 14.91
CA MET A 43 -11.48 2.18 13.67
C MET A 43 -10.93 0.80 14.00
N GLU A 44 -11.69 -0.27 13.77
CA GLU A 44 -11.31 -1.64 14.15
C GLU A 44 -10.90 -1.76 15.64
N GLY A 45 -11.66 -1.10 16.52
CA GLY A 45 -11.43 -1.05 17.97
C GLY A 45 -10.26 -0.17 18.40
N LEU A 46 -9.52 0.45 17.45
CA LEU A 46 -8.39 1.32 17.74
C LEU A 46 -8.81 2.78 17.74
N GLN A 47 -8.26 3.58 18.66
CA GLN A 47 -8.49 5.02 18.66
C GLN A 47 -7.89 5.65 17.40
N ILE A 48 -8.68 6.48 16.72
CA ILE A 48 -8.19 7.30 15.60
C ILE A 48 -7.27 8.37 16.19
N THR A 49 -5.97 8.17 16.00
CA THR A 49 -4.92 9.11 16.39
C THR A 49 -4.20 9.64 15.16
N THR A 50 -3.51 10.77 15.30
CA THR A 50 -2.64 11.30 14.23
C THR A 50 -1.61 10.27 13.77
N GLY A 51 -1.06 9.47 14.70
CA GLY A 51 -0.10 8.41 14.39
C GLY A 51 -0.71 7.31 13.52
N LEU A 52 -1.94 6.87 13.85
CA LEU A 52 -2.66 5.87 13.06
C LEU A 52 -2.97 6.38 11.65
N LEU A 53 -3.43 7.63 11.52
CA LEU A 53 -3.71 8.25 10.22
C LEU A 53 -2.45 8.42 9.38
N LEU A 54 -1.33 8.80 10.00
CA LEU A 54 -0.04 8.89 9.31
C LEU A 54 0.45 7.52 8.83
N PHE A 55 0.30 6.48 9.67
CA PHE A 55 0.64 5.11 9.31
C PHE A 55 -0.12 4.69 8.03
N PHE A 56 -1.45 4.83 8.01
CA PHE A 56 -2.24 4.50 6.82
C PHE A 56 -1.85 5.38 5.61
N SER A 57 -1.65 6.68 5.81
CA SER A 57 -1.23 7.57 4.71
C SER A 57 0.08 7.11 4.05
N LEU A 58 1.08 6.74 4.86
CA LEU A 58 2.35 6.19 4.36
C LEU A 58 2.14 4.83 3.69
N PHE A 59 1.24 4.00 4.24
CA PHE A 59 0.93 2.70 3.70
C PHE A 59 0.36 2.76 2.28
N TRP A 60 -0.40 3.81 1.94
CA TRP A 60 -0.81 4.13 0.56
C TRP A 60 0.28 4.79 -0.28
N LEU A 61 1.06 5.70 0.31
CA LEU A 61 2.07 6.46 -0.41
C LEU A 61 3.24 5.59 -0.89
N ILE A 62 3.64 4.59 -0.11
CA ILE A 62 4.77 3.72 -0.43
C ILE A 62 4.55 2.97 -1.76
N PRO A 63 3.41 2.27 -2.00
CA PRO A 63 3.13 1.66 -3.30
C PRO A 63 3.19 2.65 -4.47
N LEU A 64 2.58 3.83 -4.32
CA LEU A 64 2.58 4.85 -5.39
C LEU A 64 3.99 5.37 -5.69
N ALA A 65 4.79 5.63 -4.65
CA ALA A 65 6.19 5.99 -4.79
C ALA A 65 7.00 4.86 -5.44
N MET A 66 6.75 3.61 -5.04
CA MET A 66 7.43 2.44 -5.59
C MET A 66 7.08 2.15 -7.04
N ALA A 67 5.88 2.49 -7.50
CA ALA A 67 5.54 2.43 -8.91
C ALA A 67 6.46 3.34 -9.74
N PHE A 68 6.68 4.58 -9.29
CA PHE A 68 7.61 5.51 -9.92
C PHE A 68 9.08 5.07 -9.79
N LEU A 69 9.51 4.69 -8.58
CA LEU A 69 10.89 4.26 -8.31
C LEU A 69 11.27 2.99 -9.06
N SER A 70 10.30 2.11 -9.33
CA SER A 70 10.54 0.87 -10.07
C SER A 70 11.08 1.10 -11.48
N ILE A 71 10.75 2.25 -12.07
CA ILE A 71 11.16 2.64 -13.42
C ILE A 71 12.42 3.51 -13.38
N THR A 72 12.55 4.38 -12.37
CA THR A 72 13.61 5.40 -12.31
C THR A 72 14.89 4.94 -11.61
N LEU A 73 14.84 3.95 -10.71
CA LEU A 73 16.03 3.45 -10.04
C LEU A 73 16.93 2.60 -10.94
N LYS A 74 18.24 2.66 -10.68
CA LYS A 74 19.24 1.75 -11.26
C LYS A 74 18.95 0.30 -10.84
N ASP A 75 19.28 -0.66 -11.70
CA ASP A 75 18.83 -2.06 -11.59
C ASP A 75 19.13 -2.71 -10.22
N VAL A 76 20.34 -2.52 -9.69
CA VAL A 76 20.73 -3.09 -8.39
C VAL A 76 19.91 -2.50 -7.24
N ALA A 77 19.73 -1.17 -7.22
CA ALA A 77 18.95 -0.49 -6.19
C ALA A 77 17.46 -0.89 -6.30
N ASN A 78 16.93 -0.89 -7.53
CA ASN A 78 15.57 -1.26 -7.82
C ASN A 78 15.23 -2.66 -7.30
N ARG A 79 16.09 -3.65 -7.57
CA ARG A 79 15.87 -5.03 -7.14
C ARG A 79 15.83 -5.15 -5.62
N LYS A 80 16.79 -4.52 -4.92
CA LYS A 80 16.88 -4.59 -3.46
C LYS A 80 15.64 -3.99 -2.79
N VAL A 81 15.25 -2.78 -3.21
CA VAL A 81 14.11 -2.08 -2.60
C VAL A 81 12.80 -2.84 -2.88
N ASN A 82 12.60 -3.35 -4.10
CA ASN A 82 11.41 -4.14 -4.42
C ASN A 82 11.31 -5.46 -3.63
N ILE A 83 12.43 -6.16 -3.42
CA ILE A 83 12.42 -7.38 -2.60
C ILE A 83 12.07 -7.05 -1.16
N ILE A 84 12.73 -6.05 -0.56
CA ILE A 84 12.53 -5.69 0.84
C ILE A 84 11.09 -5.22 1.08
N LEU A 85 10.63 -4.25 0.30
CA LEU A 85 9.27 -3.71 0.46
C LEU A 85 8.22 -4.72 0.04
N GLY A 86 8.47 -5.53 -1.00
CA GLY A 86 7.58 -6.61 -1.39
C GLY A 86 7.34 -7.59 -0.24
N ILE A 87 8.42 -8.03 0.44
CA ILE A 87 8.30 -8.91 1.61
C ILE A 87 7.52 -8.23 2.75
N ILE A 88 7.83 -6.97 3.07
CA ILE A 88 7.15 -6.23 4.15
C ILE A 88 5.64 -6.16 3.89
N PHE A 89 5.24 -5.79 2.67
CA PHE A 89 3.83 -5.70 2.31
C PHE A 89 3.17 -7.08 2.26
N THR A 90 3.85 -8.10 1.74
CA THR A 90 3.31 -9.48 1.75
C THR A 90 3.06 -9.98 3.17
N VAL A 91 4.02 -9.78 4.09
CA VAL A 91 3.84 -10.17 5.50
C VAL A 91 2.69 -9.41 6.13
N PHE A 92 2.56 -8.11 5.88
CA PHE A 92 1.47 -7.32 6.43
C PHE A 92 0.08 -7.75 5.94
N TYR A 93 -0.04 -8.22 4.69
CA TYR A 93 -1.34 -8.64 4.14
C TYR A 93 -1.74 -10.07 4.48
N ILE A 94 -0.77 -10.94 4.75
CA ILE A 94 -1.02 -12.38 5.00
C ILE A 94 -0.95 -12.72 6.50
N GLY A 95 -0.12 -12.01 7.25
CA GLY A 95 0.04 -12.18 8.70
C GLY A 95 -0.96 -11.32 9.48
#